data_AF-A0A453E6J4-F1
#
_entry.id   AF-A0A453E6J4-F1
#
_cell.length_a   1.000
_cell.length_b   1.000
_cell.length_c   1.000
_cell.angle_alpha   90.00
_cell.angle_beta   90.00
_cell.angle_gamma   90.00
#
_symmetry.space_group_name_H-M   'P 1'
#
loop_
_entity.id
_entity.type
_entity.pdbx_description
1 polymer ?
#
loop_
_entity_poly.entity_id
_entity_poly.type
_entity_poly.pdbx_seq_one_letter_code
_entity_poly.pdbx_strand_id
1 'polypeptide(L)'
;DEEQGTSLSNGKTRELGFTFSFPVRQRSVASGTLVKWTKAFSIEDAVGKDVVAELQTAMQKQGLDMHVAALINDAVGTLAGARYYDEDVVAGVIFGTGTNAAYVEKANAIPKWEGELPNSGEMVINMEWGNFYSCHLPVTEYDQSLDNESLNPGEQDSAYFCNAP
;
A
#
# COMPACT_ATOMS: atom_id res chain seq x y z
N ASP A 1 -25.09 -12.10 -26.25
CA ASP A 1 -23.73 -12.63 -26.13
C ASP A 1 -23.35 -12.65 -24.67
N GLU A 2 -23.40 -13.85 -24.12
CA GLU A 2 -23.39 -14.16 -22.69
C GLU A 2 -22.01 -13.91 -22.07
N GLU A 3 -21.98 -13.23 -20.93
CA GLU A 3 -20.82 -13.20 -20.03
C GLU A 3 -20.51 -14.62 -19.57
N GLN A 4 -19.50 -15.23 -20.18
CA GLN A 4 -18.91 -16.47 -19.68
C GLN A 4 -18.21 -16.18 -18.35
N GLY A 5 -18.95 -16.37 -17.26
CA GLY A 5 -18.38 -16.49 -15.92
C GLY A 5 -17.34 -17.60 -15.95
N THR A 6 -16.09 -17.26 -15.64
CA THR A 6 -15.00 -18.21 -15.48
C THR A 6 -15.36 -19.19 -14.36
N SER A 7 -15.90 -20.36 -14.73
CA SER A 7 -16.12 -21.48 -13.83
C SER A 7 -14.78 -22.07 -13.44
N LEU A 8 -14.37 -21.86 -12.19
CA LEU A 8 -13.20 -22.54 -11.61
C LEU A 8 -13.62 -23.96 -11.23
N SER A 9 -13.35 -24.90 -12.13
CA SER A 9 -13.49 -26.33 -11.90
C SER A 9 -12.50 -26.79 -10.82
N ASN A 10 -12.98 -26.93 -9.58
CA ASN A 10 -12.51 -27.91 -8.56
C ASN A 10 -13.03 -27.65 -7.11
N GLY A 11 -14.01 -26.75 -6.90
CA GLY A 11 -14.52 -26.47 -5.55
C GLY A 11 -13.49 -25.78 -4.63
N LYS A 12 -12.45 -25.17 -5.23
CA LYS A 12 -11.49 -24.33 -4.51
C LYS A 12 -12.00 -22.90 -4.47
N THR A 13 -12.12 -22.33 -3.27
CA THR A 13 -12.41 -20.91 -3.04
C THR A 13 -11.38 -20.04 -3.78
N ARG A 14 -11.84 -18.94 -4.38
CA ARG A 14 -10.95 -18.01 -5.11
C ARG A 14 -10.12 -17.20 -4.15
N GLU A 15 -8.85 -17.01 -4.46
CA GLU A 15 -7.95 -16.15 -3.68
C GLU A 15 -7.88 -14.75 -4.28
N LEU A 16 -7.83 -13.73 -3.40
CA LEU A 16 -7.75 -12.32 -3.75
C LEU A 16 -6.54 -11.67 -3.08
N GLY A 17 -5.73 -10.98 -3.87
CA GLY A 17 -4.80 -9.96 -3.37
C GLY A 17 -5.54 -8.64 -3.23
N PHE A 18 -5.56 -8.07 -2.03
CA PHE A 18 -6.22 -6.80 -1.74
C PHE A 18 -5.19 -5.69 -1.63
N THR A 19 -5.08 -4.87 -2.68
CA THR A 19 -4.26 -3.66 -2.66
C THR A 19 -5.01 -2.54 -1.95
N PHE A 20 -4.49 -2.09 -0.81
CA PHE A 20 -5.10 -1.04 -0.01
C PHE A 20 -4.06 0.04 0.36
N SER A 21 -3.96 1.05 -0.51
CA SER A 21 -2.94 2.10 -0.46
C SER A 21 -3.27 3.24 0.53
N PHE A 22 -3.50 2.88 1.78
CA PHE A 22 -3.68 3.80 2.90
C PHE A 22 -2.77 3.39 4.07
N PRO A 23 -2.46 4.31 5.00
CA PRO A 23 -1.70 3.97 6.20
C PRO A 23 -2.37 2.85 7.01
N VAL A 24 -1.77 1.67 6.98
CA VAL A 24 -2.25 0.48 7.67
C VAL A 24 -1.17 -0.06 8.61
N ARG A 25 -1.57 -0.40 9.83
CA ARG A 25 -0.76 -1.20 10.74
C ARG A 25 -0.99 -2.67 10.40
N GLN A 26 -0.17 -3.20 9.52
CA GLN A 26 -0.23 -4.60 9.09
C GLN A 26 0.21 -5.52 10.23
N ARG A 27 -0.62 -6.52 10.56
CA ARG A 27 -0.35 -7.50 11.63
C ARG A 27 0.05 -8.86 11.09
N SER A 28 -0.38 -9.18 9.87
CA SER A 28 0.01 -10.37 9.11
C SER A 28 -0.12 -10.09 7.62
N VAL A 29 0.27 -11.05 6.78
CA VAL A 29 0.13 -10.96 5.31
C VAL A 29 -1.31 -10.63 4.89
N ALA A 30 -2.32 -11.13 5.62
CA ALA A 30 -3.74 -10.94 5.30
C ALA A 30 -4.53 -10.25 6.43
N SER A 31 -3.90 -9.35 7.20
CA SER A 31 -4.63 -8.53 8.18
C SER A 31 -3.96 -7.19 8.40
N GLY A 32 -4.76 -6.14 8.55
CA GLY A 32 -4.22 -4.80 8.71
C GLY A 32 -5.24 -3.80 9.23
N THR A 33 -4.85 -3.10 10.30
CA THR A 33 -5.69 -2.07 10.89
C THR A 33 -5.49 -0.73 10.20
N LEU A 34 -6.54 -0.12 9.67
CA LEU A 34 -6.46 1.24 9.13
C LEU A 34 -6.08 2.23 10.25
N VAL A 35 -5.02 3.02 10.03
CA VAL A 35 -4.52 4.00 11.00
C VAL A 35 -5.17 5.36 10.81
N LYS A 36 -5.14 5.87 9.59
CA LYS A 36 -5.80 7.12 9.20
C LYS A 36 -6.16 7.07 7.72
N TRP A 37 -7.26 7.72 7.35
CA TRP A 37 -7.51 8.00 5.95
C TRP A 37 -6.56 9.09 5.44
N THR A 38 -6.19 8.98 4.18
CA THR A 38 -5.44 9.98 3.42
C THR A 38 -6.18 10.23 2.10
N LYS A 39 -5.58 11.00 1.18
CA LYS A 39 -6.12 11.20 -0.18
C LYS A 39 -7.57 11.72 -0.17
N ALA A 40 -7.88 12.60 0.79
CA ALA A 40 -9.20 13.20 0.99
C ALA A 40 -10.36 12.22 1.33
N PHE A 41 -10.06 10.97 1.69
CA PHE A 41 -11.07 10.06 2.25
C PHE A 41 -11.33 10.40 3.73
N SER A 42 -12.58 10.25 4.18
CA SER A 42 -12.96 10.38 5.59
C SER A 42 -14.16 9.50 5.91
N ILE A 43 -13.89 8.27 6.36
CA ILE A 43 -14.90 7.32 6.83
C ILE A 43 -14.55 6.95 8.27
N GLU A 44 -15.14 7.65 9.24
CA GLU A 44 -14.79 7.54 10.66
C GLU A 44 -14.90 6.10 11.17
N ASP A 45 -15.97 5.39 10.80
CA ASP A 45 -16.24 4.02 11.25
C ASP A 45 -15.23 2.97 10.78
N ALA A 46 -14.37 3.29 9.81
CA ALA A 46 -13.36 2.35 9.30
C ALA A 46 -12.01 2.48 10.03
N VAL A 47 -11.74 3.63 10.67
CA VAL A 47 -10.47 3.88 11.35
C VAL A 47 -10.36 2.95 12.56
N GLY A 48 -9.21 2.29 12.71
CA GLY A 48 -9.00 1.31 13.78
C GLY A 48 -9.57 -0.08 13.52
N LYS A 49 -10.22 -0.32 12.37
CA LYS A 49 -10.73 -1.65 11.98
C LYS A 49 -9.78 -2.40 11.04
N ASP A 50 -9.91 -3.72 11.04
CA ASP A 50 -9.19 -4.58 10.09
C ASP A 50 -9.88 -4.55 8.72
N VAL A 51 -9.21 -3.93 7.74
CA VAL A 51 -9.78 -3.71 6.41
C VAL A 51 -10.00 -5.01 5.65
N VAL A 52 -9.24 -6.06 5.95
CA VAL A 52 -9.42 -7.38 5.34
C VAL A 52 -10.70 -8.02 5.86
N ALA A 53 -10.93 -7.96 7.17
CA ALA A 53 -12.15 -8.49 7.79
C ALA A 53 -13.40 -7.76 7.29
N GLU A 54 -13.33 -6.44 7.11
CA GLU A 54 -14.42 -5.64 6.54
C GLU A 54 -14.73 -6.07 5.10
N LEU A 55 -13.70 -6.22 4.24
CA LEU A 55 -13.90 -6.69 2.86
C LEU A 55 -14.43 -8.14 2.81
N GLN A 56 -13.89 -9.03 3.64
CA GLN A 56 -14.34 -10.43 3.72
C GLN A 56 -15.81 -10.53 4.14
N THR A 57 -16.23 -9.71 5.12
CA THR A 57 -17.62 -9.61 5.56
C THR A 57 -18.52 -9.08 4.45
N ALA A 58 -18.06 -8.06 3.70
CA ALA A 58 -18.81 -7.51 2.57
C ALA A 58 -18.98 -8.55 1.44
N MET A 59 -17.93 -9.31 1.10
CA MET A 59 -18.00 -10.38 0.11
C MET A 59 -18.96 -11.50 0.51
N GLN A 60 -18.94 -11.93 1.78
CA GLN A 60 -19.88 -12.93 2.31
C GLN A 60 -21.34 -12.47 2.22
N LYS A 61 -21.62 -11.20 2.52
CA LYS A 61 -22.98 -10.63 2.39
C LYS A 61 -23.48 -10.64 0.94
N GLN A 62 -22.59 -10.56 -0.04
CA GLN A 62 -22.91 -10.64 -1.46
C GLN A 62 -22.90 -12.08 -2.00
N GLY A 63 -22.63 -13.10 -1.16
CA GLY A 63 -22.57 -14.50 -1.57
C GLY A 63 -21.37 -14.85 -2.45
N LEU A 64 -20.28 -14.09 -2.38
CA LEU A 64 -19.06 -14.33 -3.15
C LEU A 64 -18.16 -15.36 -2.44
N ASP A 65 -17.86 -16.48 -3.11
CA ASP A 65 -16.90 -17.50 -2.65
C ASP A 65 -15.45 -17.06 -2.95
N MET A 66 -14.98 -16.09 -2.16
CA MET A 66 -13.64 -15.50 -2.27
C MET A 66 -12.98 -15.35 -0.90
N HIS A 67 -11.66 -15.50 -0.85
CA HIS A 67 -10.83 -15.35 0.34
C HIS A 67 -9.71 -14.34 0.08
N VAL A 68 -9.53 -13.37 0.97
CA VAL A 68 -8.41 -12.42 0.89
C VAL A 68 -7.13 -13.11 1.35
N ALA A 69 -6.24 -13.45 0.42
CA ALA A 69 -5.00 -14.16 0.70
C ALA A 69 -3.87 -13.21 1.13
N ALA A 70 -3.90 -11.96 0.68
CA ALA A 70 -2.90 -10.96 1.03
C ALA A 70 -3.48 -9.56 1.01
N LEU A 71 -3.04 -8.74 1.97
CA LEU A 71 -3.19 -7.30 2.01
C LEU A 71 -1.85 -6.67 1.60
N ILE A 72 -1.86 -5.85 0.56
CA ILE A 72 -0.65 -5.24 0.00
C ILE A 72 -0.82 -3.73 -0.20
N ASN A 73 0.29 -3.01 -0.16
CA ASN A 73 0.38 -1.64 -0.65
C ASN A 73 0.62 -1.64 -2.18
N ASP A 74 0.25 -0.58 -2.88
CA ASP A 74 0.44 -0.46 -4.33
C ASP A 74 1.91 -0.57 -4.76
N ALA A 75 2.83 0.16 -4.12
CA ALA A 75 4.26 0.11 -4.46
C ALA A 75 4.85 -1.27 -4.18
N VAL A 76 4.38 -1.95 -3.13
CA VAL A 76 4.74 -3.36 -2.84
C VAL A 76 4.22 -4.28 -3.94
N GLY A 77 2.99 -4.07 -4.40
CA GLY A 77 2.42 -4.81 -5.54
C GLY A 77 3.17 -4.56 -6.84
N THR A 78 3.59 -3.32 -7.10
CA THR A 78 4.44 -2.96 -8.24
C THR A 78 5.76 -3.71 -8.20
N LEU A 79 6.44 -3.70 -7.04
CA LEU A 79 7.68 -4.44 -6.83
C LEU A 79 7.48 -5.96 -7.04
N ALA A 80 6.47 -6.55 -6.40
CA ALA A 80 6.19 -7.98 -6.51
C ALA A 80 5.85 -8.40 -7.95
N GLY A 81 5.05 -7.60 -8.65
CA GLY A 81 4.67 -7.86 -10.04
C GLY A 81 5.87 -7.79 -11.00
N ALA A 82 6.77 -6.81 -10.82
CA ALA A 82 7.99 -6.72 -11.62
C ALA A 82 8.98 -7.85 -11.29
N ARG A 83 9.18 -8.12 -9.99
CA ARG A 83 10.07 -9.18 -9.48
C ARG A 83 9.67 -10.58 -9.97
N TYR A 84 8.38 -10.81 -10.18
CA TYR A 84 7.88 -12.07 -10.74
C TYR A 84 8.47 -12.38 -12.13
N TYR A 85 8.78 -11.35 -12.93
CA TYR A 85 9.38 -11.51 -14.26
C TYR A 85 10.91 -11.34 -14.26
N ASP A 86 11.45 -10.60 -13.29
CA ASP A 86 12.87 -10.25 -13.25
C ASP A 86 13.40 -10.28 -11.80
N GLU A 87 14.23 -11.28 -11.51
CA GLU A 87 14.92 -11.48 -10.23
C GLU A 87 16.09 -10.51 -9.99
N ASP A 88 16.24 -9.44 -10.75
CA ASP A 88 17.15 -8.33 -10.43
C ASP A 88 16.41 -7.06 -9.96
N VAL A 89 15.07 -7.04 -9.99
CA VAL A 89 14.27 -5.90 -9.51
C VAL A 89 14.41 -5.76 -7.99
N VAL A 90 14.94 -4.63 -7.51
CA VAL A 90 15.13 -4.37 -6.06
C VAL A 90 14.18 -3.33 -5.50
N ALA A 91 13.51 -2.55 -6.34
CA ALA A 91 12.59 -1.50 -5.92
C ALA A 91 11.45 -1.29 -6.94
N GLY A 92 10.28 -0.93 -6.44
CA GLY A 92 9.13 -0.47 -7.21
C GLY A 92 8.80 0.96 -6.80
N VAL A 93 8.60 1.84 -7.79
CA VAL A 93 8.34 3.26 -7.56
C VAL A 93 7.08 3.68 -8.31
N ILE A 94 6.23 4.44 -7.64
CA ILE A 94 5.02 5.02 -8.20
C ILE A 94 5.25 6.52 -8.38
N PHE A 95 5.04 6.98 -9.62
CA PHE A 95 4.92 8.39 -9.98
C PHE A 95 3.58 8.60 -10.66
N GLY A 96 2.63 9.22 -9.96
CA GLY A 96 1.30 9.51 -10.47
C GLY A 96 0.70 10.69 -9.72
N THR A 97 -0.59 10.63 -9.40
CA THR A 97 -1.24 11.62 -8.50
C THR A 97 -0.60 11.65 -7.11
N GLY A 98 0.01 10.55 -6.69
CA GLY A 98 0.85 10.45 -5.52
C GLY A 98 2.18 9.80 -5.88
N THR A 99 3.15 9.88 -4.96
CA THR A 99 4.41 9.17 -5.07
C THR A 99 4.63 8.24 -3.89
N ASN A 100 5.13 7.04 -4.18
CA ASN A 100 5.53 6.07 -3.17
C ASN A 100 6.66 5.19 -3.71
N ALA A 101 7.42 4.56 -2.83
CA ALA A 101 8.41 3.55 -3.18
C ALA A 101 8.35 2.37 -2.21
N ALA A 102 8.61 1.19 -2.75
CA ALA A 102 8.89 -0.01 -1.98
C ALA A 102 10.19 -0.64 -2.47
N TYR A 103 10.96 -1.25 -1.58
CA TYR A 103 12.22 -1.92 -1.93
C TYR A 103 12.47 -3.17 -1.10
N VAL A 104 13.39 -4.01 -1.56
CA VAL A 104 13.86 -5.19 -0.84
C VAL A 104 15.04 -4.82 0.06
N GLU A 105 14.85 -4.96 1.38
CA GLU A 105 15.88 -4.75 2.40
C GLU A 105 16.32 -6.10 2.99
N LYS A 106 17.56 -6.15 3.50
CA LYS A 106 18.03 -7.27 4.30
C LYS A 106 17.30 -7.28 5.64
N ALA A 107 16.62 -8.39 5.94
CA ALA A 107 15.76 -8.47 7.12
C ALA A 107 16.53 -8.24 8.43
N ASN A 108 17.82 -8.60 8.49
CA ASN A 108 18.70 -8.37 9.63
C ASN A 108 19.21 -6.92 9.77
N ALA A 109 18.98 -6.07 8.78
CA ALA A 109 19.37 -4.66 8.77
C ALA A 109 18.23 -3.73 9.23
N ILE A 110 17.16 -4.28 9.83
CA ILE A 110 15.99 -3.53 10.30
C ILE A 110 15.93 -3.61 11.84
N PRO A 111 16.56 -2.69 12.58
CA PRO A 111 16.67 -2.79 14.04
C PRO A 111 15.33 -2.74 14.79
N LYS A 112 14.31 -2.16 14.16
CA LYS A 112 12.96 -2.03 14.72
C LYS A 112 12.08 -3.27 14.54
N TRP A 113 12.54 -4.28 13.78
CA TRP A 113 11.76 -5.48 13.52
C TRP A 113 11.99 -6.50 14.64
N GLU A 114 10.93 -6.86 15.34
CA GLU A 114 10.97 -7.81 16.47
C GLU A 114 10.34 -9.18 16.13
N GLY A 115 9.82 -9.34 14.91
CA GLY A 115 9.15 -10.55 14.46
C GLY A 115 10.10 -11.62 13.91
N GLU A 116 9.53 -12.75 13.50
CA GLU A 116 10.29 -13.78 12.78
C GLU A 116 10.82 -13.23 11.46
N LEU A 117 12.07 -13.59 11.13
CA LEU A 117 12.68 -13.20 9.87
C LEU A 117 12.18 -14.11 8.74
N PRO A 118 11.95 -13.57 7.53
CA PRO A 118 11.62 -14.38 6.37
C PRO A 118 12.77 -15.34 6.03
N ASN A 119 12.43 -16.54 5.57
CA ASN A 119 13.41 -17.59 5.24
C ASN A 119 14.42 -17.17 4.16
N SER A 120 14.03 -16.26 3.26
CA SER A 120 14.90 -15.69 2.23
C SER A 120 15.96 -14.73 2.79
N GLY A 121 15.76 -14.22 4.01
CA GLY A 121 16.54 -13.11 4.56
C GLY A 121 16.19 -11.74 3.95
N GLU A 122 15.19 -11.68 3.07
CA GLU A 122 14.74 -10.48 2.36
C GLU A 122 13.39 -10.00 2.89
N MET A 123 13.30 -8.73 3.24
CA MET A 123 12.09 -8.08 3.73
C MET A 123 11.72 -6.94 2.79
N VAL A 124 10.47 -6.93 2.30
CA VAL A 124 9.97 -5.81 1.52
C VAL A 124 9.59 -4.66 2.45
N ILE A 125 10.13 -3.47 2.17
CA ILE A 125 9.84 -2.23 2.90
C ILE A 125 8.97 -1.34 2.01
N ASN A 126 7.76 -1.05 2.46
CA ASN A 126 6.98 0.08 1.97
C ASN A 126 7.48 1.36 2.65
N MET A 127 7.98 2.32 1.89
CA MET A 127 8.57 3.53 2.46
C MET A 127 7.54 4.58 2.83
N GLU A 128 6.38 4.60 2.16
CA GLU A 128 5.42 5.71 2.22
C GLU A 128 6.13 7.08 2.09
N TRP A 129 7.05 7.16 1.11
CA TRP A 129 8.05 8.23 1.05
C TRP A 129 7.47 9.60 0.70
N GLY A 130 6.17 9.68 0.37
CA GLY A 130 5.52 10.94 -0.02
C GLY A 130 5.57 11.98 1.10
N ASN A 131 5.71 11.52 2.36
CA ASN A 131 5.89 12.39 3.53
C ASN A 131 7.36 12.67 3.88
N PHE A 132 8.30 12.40 2.98
CA PHE A 132 9.70 12.75 3.17
C PHE A 132 9.88 14.27 3.11
N TYR A 133 10.59 14.81 4.10
CA TYR A 133 11.00 16.21 4.15
C TYR A 133 12.48 16.32 4.49
N SER A 134 13.15 17.30 3.90
CA SER A 134 14.52 17.68 4.22
C SER A 134 14.71 19.18 3.98
N CYS A 135 15.51 19.83 4.82
CA CYS A 135 15.93 21.23 4.58
C CYS A 135 16.79 21.38 3.32
N HIS A 136 17.22 20.28 2.71
CA HIS A 136 17.93 20.26 1.44
C HIS A 136 17.00 20.19 0.22
N LEU A 137 15.68 20.05 0.40
CA LEU A 137 14.74 20.18 -0.69
C LEU A 137 14.73 21.64 -1.18
N PRO A 138 14.77 21.89 -2.50
CA PRO A 138 14.77 23.24 -3.06
C PRO A 138 13.36 23.85 -3.01
N VAL A 139 12.84 24.08 -1.81
CA VAL A 139 11.50 24.64 -1.57
C VAL A 139 11.47 26.12 -1.95
N THR A 140 10.50 26.51 -2.78
CA THR A 140 10.25 27.90 -3.19
C THR A 140 9.07 28.51 -2.43
N GLU A 141 8.84 29.80 -2.61
CA GLU A 141 7.66 30.50 -2.04
C GLU A 141 6.33 29.95 -2.59
N TYR A 142 6.33 29.45 -3.84
CA TYR A 142 5.13 28.86 -4.46
C TYR A 142 4.77 27.52 -3.81
N ASP A 143 5.77 26.69 -3.50
CA ASP A 143 5.56 25.41 -2.81
C ASP A 143 5.00 25.65 -1.40
N GLN A 144 5.51 26.67 -0.70
CA GLN A 144 5.00 27.07 0.62
C GLN A 144 3.56 27.58 0.56
N SER A 145 3.21 28.38 -0.46
CA SER A 145 1.83 28.84 -0.65
C SER A 145 0.89 27.66 -0.93
N LEU A 146 1.33 26.73 -1.79
CA LEU A 146 0.57 25.54 -2.14
C LEU A 146 0.33 24.64 -0.92
N ASP A 147 1.36 24.42 -0.10
CA ASP A 147 1.24 23.64 1.13
C ASP A 147 0.28 24.29 2.14
N ASN A 148 0.39 25.61 2.33
CA ASN A 148 -0.50 26.37 3.23
C ASN A 148 -1.97 26.36 2.79
N GLU A 149 -2.24 26.28 1.48
CA GLU A 149 -3.58 26.19 0.91
C GLU A 149 -4.09 24.75 0.80
N SER A 150 -3.25 23.76 1.10
CA SER A 150 -3.60 22.35 0.99
C SER A 150 -4.54 21.90 2.11
N LEU A 151 -5.14 20.72 1.92
CA LEU A 151 -5.96 20.09 2.96
C LEU A 151 -5.14 19.61 4.17
N ASN A 152 -3.82 19.39 4.00
CA ASN A 152 -2.94 18.89 5.06
C ASN A 152 -1.62 19.69 5.10
N PRO A 153 -1.62 20.95 5.55
CA PRO A 153 -0.40 21.77 5.59
C PRO A 153 0.71 21.13 6.42
N GLY A 154 1.92 21.08 5.88
CA GLY A 154 3.10 20.46 6.50
C GLY A 154 3.12 18.93 6.49
N GLU A 155 2.23 18.29 5.73
CA GLU A 155 2.29 16.86 5.40
C GLU A 155 2.46 16.67 3.88
N GLN A 156 3.13 15.58 3.49
CA GLN A 156 3.34 15.17 2.10
C GLN A 156 4.25 16.08 1.25
N ASP A 157 5.26 16.71 1.86
CA ASP A 157 6.15 17.68 1.19
C ASP A 157 6.79 17.14 -0.10
N SER A 158 7.37 15.93 -0.11
CA SER A 158 7.97 15.36 -1.32
C SER A 158 6.96 15.03 -2.42
N ALA A 159 5.68 14.84 -2.09
CA ALA A 159 4.63 14.59 -3.08
C ALA A 159 4.41 15.83 -3.96
N TYR A 160 4.53 17.04 -3.41
CA TYR A 160 4.41 18.27 -4.21
C TYR A 160 5.57 18.47 -5.19
N PHE A 161 6.76 17.96 -4.90
CA PHE A 161 7.93 18.06 -5.79
C PHE A 161 7.95 17.00 -6.89
N CYS A 162 7.50 15.78 -6.58
CA CYS A 162 7.67 14.64 -7.48
C CYS A 162 6.43 14.30 -8.31
N ASN A 163 5.26 14.85 -7.96
CA ASN A 163 4.04 14.60 -8.72
C ASN A 163 3.89 15.63 -9.84
N ALA A 164 3.46 15.14 -11.01
CA ALA A 164 3.06 16.02 -12.10
C ALA A 164 1.76 16.78 -11.70
N PRO A 165 1.57 18.02 -12.18
CA PRO A 165 0.32 18.75 -12.00
C PRO A 165 -0.87 18.05 -12.66
#